data_AF-A0A2W4VTI0-F1
#
_entry.id   AF-A0A2W4VTI0-F1
#
_cell.length_a   1.000
_cell.length_b   1.000
_cell.length_c   1.000
_cell.angle_alpha   90.00
_cell.angle_beta   90.00
_cell.angle_gamma   90.00
#
_symmetry.space_group_name_H-M   'P 1'
#
loop_
_entity.id
_entity.type
_entity.pdbx_description
1 polymer ?
#
loop_
_entity_poly.entity_id
_entity_poly.type
_entity_poly.pdbx_seq_one_letter_code
_entity_poly.pdbx_strand_id
1 'polypeptide(L)'
;MIWLWTAVNHFSQGILAWTLGDRSSQTFEPLWTLIKVWQCYFWVTDGYCVYKIFINSEDQIISKTYMTRVEGENTRLRHYLARLHRKTLCYSKSAEMLRYSICLLIHYLKYKSIPSFS
;
A
#
# COMPACT_ATOMS: atom_id res chain seq x y z
N MET A 1 -12.49 2.22 9.58
CA MET A 1 -11.88 1.39 8.52
C MET A 1 -10.47 1.88 8.40
N ILE A 2 -9.50 1.01 8.62
CA ILE A 2 -8.09 1.35 8.47
C ILE A 2 -7.80 1.36 6.96
N TRP A 3 -7.23 2.46 6.48
CA TRP A 3 -6.76 2.60 5.11
C TRP A 3 -5.36 1.98 4.99
N LEU A 4 -5.11 1.32 3.87
CA LEU A 4 -3.81 0.77 3.53
C LEU A 4 -3.27 1.56 2.34
N TRP A 5 -2.16 2.25 2.56
CA TRP A 5 -1.37 2.86 1.49
C TRP A 5 -0.36 1.84 0.99
N THR A 6 -0.22 1.70 -0.33
CA THR A 6 0.74 0.79 -0.96
C THR A 6 1.59 1.53 -1.99
N ALA A 7 2.88 1.19 -2.02
CA ALA A 7 3.81 1.56 -3.06
C ALA A 7 4.21 0.28 -3.80
N VAL A 8 4.11 0.31 -5.12
CA VAL A 8 4.42 -0.82 -6.00
C VAL A 8 5.30 -0.31 -7.14
N ASN A 9 6.07 -1.21 -7.74
CA ASN A 9 6.76 -0.92 -8.99
C ASN A 9 5.87 -1.36 -10.16
N HIS A 10 5.70 -0.50 -11.16
CA HIS A 10 4.88 -0.81 -12.33
C HIS A 10 5.41 -2.02 -13.11
N PHE A 11 6.74 -2.19 -13.17
CA PHE A 11 7.41 -3.21 -13.96
C PHE A 11 7.59 -4.56 -13.26
N SER A 12 7.38 -4.63 -11.93
CA SER A 12 7.56 -5.85 -11.16
C SER A 12 6.36 -6.16 -10.27
N GLN A 13 6.18 -7.43 -9.94
CA GLN A 13 5.06 -7.83 -9.10
C GLN A 13 5.34 -7.60 -7.61
N GLY A 14 4.30 -7.25 -6.87
CA GLY A 14 4.31 -7.18 -5.42
C GLY A 14 4.38 -5.75 -4.86
N ILE A 15 4.17 -5.68 -3.55
CA ILE A 15 4.16 -4.44 -2.78
C ILE A 15 5.56 -4.22 -2.22
N LEU A 16 6.15 -3.06 -2.54
CA LEU A 16 7.49 -2.68 -2.11
C LEU A 16 7.48 -2.06 -0.71
N ALA A 17 6.47 -1.23 -0.45
CA ALA A 17 6.28 -0.57 0.85
C ALA A 17 4.80 -0.30 1.08
N TRP A 18 4.40 -0.18 2.34
CA TRP A 18 3.03 0.12 2.73
C TRP A 18 2.96 0.74 4.13
N THR A 19 1.85 1.42 4.42
CA THR A 19 1.53 1.88 5.78
C THR A 19 0.03 1.82 6.04
N LEU A 20 -0.36 1.65 7.31
CA LEU A 20 -1.74 1.61 7.76
C LEU A 20 -2.09 2.86 8.55
N GLY A 21 -3.30 3.36 8.35
CA GLY A 21 -3.88 4.42 9.16
C GLY A 21 -5.14 4.97 8.53
N ASP A 22 -5.17 6.26 8.26
CA ASP A 22 -6.25 6.94 7.55
C ASP A 22 -5.76 7.50 6.22
N ARG A 23 -6.58 8.36 5.59
CA ARG A 23 -6.23 9.04 4.34
C ARG A 23 -5.52 10.38 4.54
N SER A 24 -4.98 10.64 5.74
CA SER A 24 -4.31 11.90 6.03
C SER A 24 -2.87 11.94 5.49
N SER A 25 -2.30 13.15 5.39
CA SER A 25 -0.89 13.33 5.07
C SER A 25 0.03 12.76 6.15
N GLN A 26 -0.38 12.82 7.41
CA GLN A 26 0.36 12.29 8.56
C GLN A 26 0.52 10.76 8.47
N THR A 27 -0.52 10.05 8.03
CA THR A 27 -0.41 8.59 7.81
C THR A 27 0.48 8.27 6.61
N PHE A 28 0.46 9.10 5.57
CA PHE A 28 1.22 8.87 4.34
C PHE A 28 2.73 9.19 4.50
N GLU A 29 3.07 10.18 5.31
CA GLU A 29 4.45 10.68 5.49
C GLU A 29 5.50 9.59 5.83
N PRO A 30 5.23 8.61 6.72
CA PRO A 30 6.18 7.51 6.97
C PRO A 30 6.45 6.67 5.72
N LEU A 31 5.42 6.40 4.90
CA LEU A 31 5.58 5.68 3.65
C LEU A 31 6.38 6.53 2.66
N TRP A 32 6.07 7.81 2.54
CA TRP A 32 6.81 8.72 1.66
C TRP A 32 8.29 8.80 2.03
N THR A 33 8.60 8.94 3.32
CA THR A 33 9.98 9.01 3.81
C THR A 33 10.80 7.76 3.46
N LEU A 34 10.15 6.59 3.46
CA LEU A 34 10.77 5.33 3.07
C LEU A 34 11.03 5.24 1.56
N ILE A 35 10.11 5.72 0.72
CA ILE A 35 10.16 5.51 -0.74
C ILE A 35 10.82 6.65 -1.51
N LYS A 36 10.86 7.87 -0.96
CA LYS A 36 11.46 9.04 -1.64
C LYS A 36 12.94 8.86 -2.00
N VAL A 37 13.65 7.99 -1.28
CA VAL A 37 15.06 7.69 -1.52
C VAL A 37 15.30 6.77 -2.72
N TRP A 38 14.25 6.18 -3.31
CA TRP A 38 14.37 5.26 -4.44
C TRP A 38 14.70 5.93 -5.78
N GLN A 39 14.82 7.26 -5.83
CA GLN A 39 15.18 8.05 -7.03
C GLN A 39 14.38 7.60 -8.28
N CYS A 40 13.06 7.41 -8.11
CA CYS A 40 12.19 7.05 -9.22
C CYS A 40 12.08 8.21 -10.22
N TYR A 41 12.01 7.90 -11.51
CA TYR A 41 11.80 8.91 -12.57
C TYR A 41 10.48 9.65 -12.42
N PHE A 42 9.40 8.93 -12.11
CA PHE A 42 8.07 9.51 -11.88
C PHE A 42 7.29 8.71 -10.85
N TRP A 43 6.41 9.41 -10.13
CA TRP A 43 5.44 8.81 -9.22
C TRP A 43 4.06 8.77 -9.87
N VAL A 44 3.55 7.55 -10.08
CA VAL A 44 2.18 7.36 -10.61
C VAL A 44 1.19 7.31 -9.46
N THR A 45 0.14 8.12 -9.53
CA THR A 45 -0.88 8.21 -8.46
C THR A 45 -2.29 8.34 -9.04
N ASP A 46 -3.31 8.20 -8.18
CA ASP A 46 -4.71 8.47 -8.51
C ASP A 46 -5.10 9.96 -8.42
N GLY A 47 -4.13 10.84 -8.14
CA GLY A 47 -4.34 12.29 -8.06
C GLY A 47 -4.95 12.78 -6.74
N TYR A 48 -4.97 11.95 -5.70
CA TYR A 48 -5.46 12.37 -4.38
C TYR A 48 -4.67 13.58 -3.82
N CYS A 49 -5.37 14.49 -3.12
CA CYS A 49 -4.82 15.80 -2.75
C CYS A 49 -3.59 15.72 -1.84
N VAL A 50 -3.47 14.66 -1.03
CA VAL A 50 -2.34 14.45 -0.12
C VAL A 50 -1.00 14.41 -0.85
N TYR A 51 -0.94 13.86 -2.06
CA TYR A 51 0.34 13.73 -2.76
C TYR A 51 0.97 15.09 -3.12
N LYS A 52 0.15 16.13 -3.31
CA LYS A 52 0.64 17.49 -3.63
C LYS A 52 1.47 18.10 -2.50
N ILE A 53 1.38 17.56 -1.28
CA ILE A 53 2.17 18.00 -0.13
C ILE A 53 3.59 17.44 -0.21
N PHE A 54 3.80 16.32 -0.90
CA PHE A 54 5.03 15.52 -0.84
C PHE A 54 5.75 15.38 -2.18
N ILE A 55 5.01 15.39 -3.29
CA ILE A 55 5.50 15.13 -4.64
C ILE A 55 5.31 16.40 -5.47
N ASN A 56 6.37 16.86 -6.12
CA ASN A 56 6.27 17.97 -7.05
C ASN A 56 5.37 17.59 -8.24
N SER A 57 4.64 18.55 -8.79
CA SER A 57 3.75 18.31 -9.93
C SER A 57 4.47 17.80 -11.18
N GLU A 58 5.75 18.13 -11.33
CA GLU A 58 6.60 17.71 -12.46
C GLU A 58 7.04 16.24 -12.34
N ASP A 59 7.14 15.73 -11.11
CA ASP A 59 7.54 14.36 -10.80
C ASP A 59 6.33 13.41 -10.69
N GLN A 60 5.10 13.94 -10.76
CA GLN A 60 3.86 13.22 -10.56
C GLN A 60 3.11 12.98 -11.87
N ILE A 61 2.84 11.70 -12.17
CA ILE A 61 1.93 11.31 -13.25
C ILE A 61 0.59 10.87 -12.65
N ILE A 62 -0.49 11.57 -13.01
CA ILE A 62 -1.85 11.17 -12.63
C ILE A 62 -2.43 10.37 -13.79
N SER A 63 -2.61 9.06 -13.59
CA SER A 63 -3.21 8.22 -14.62
C SER A 63 -3.88 6.98 -14.05
N LYS A 64 -5.16 6.81 -14.37
CA LYS A 64 -5.91 5.60 -14.01
C LYS A 64 -5.39 4.35 -14.73
N THR A 65 -4.96 4.49 -15.99
CA THR A 65 -4.50 3.35 -16.79
C THR A 65 -3.23 2.71 -16.21
N TYR A 66 -2.24 3.53 -15.81
CA TYR A 66 -1.02 3.05 -15.18
C TYR A 66 -1.24 2.49 -13.76
N MET A 67 -2.35 2.88 -13.10
CA MET A 67 -2.73 2.44 -11.76
C MET A 67 -3.37 1.04 -11.72
N THR A 68 -3.77 0.46 -12.86
CA THR A 68 -4.40 -0.87 -12.95
C THR A 68 -3.63 -1.93 -12.15
N ARG A 69 -2.29 -1.85 -12.14
CA ARG A 69 -1.44 -2.77 -11.39
C ARG A 69 -1.57 -2.60 -9.88
N VAL A 70 -1.51 -1.36 -9.39
CA VAL A 70 -1.70 -1.01 -7.97
C VAL A 70 -3.09 -1.45 -7.50
N GLU A 71 -4.10 -1.19 -8.31
CA GLU A 71 -5.48 -1.61 -8.05
C GLU A 71 -5.61 -3.13 -7.99
N GLY A 72 -4.92 -3.86 -8.88
CA GLY A 72 -4.83 -5.31 -8.86
C GLY A 72 -4.20 -5.85 -7.56
N GLU A 73 -3.07 -5.31 -7.13
CA GLU A 73 -2.42 -5.70 -5.86
C GLU A 73 -3.31 -5.38 -4.66
N ASN A 74 -3.94 -4.20 -4.63
CA ASN A 74 -4.87 -3.82 -3.57
C ASN A 74 -6.12 -4.71 -3.54
N THR A 75 -6.62 -5.12 -4.71
CA THR A 75 -7.74 -6.05 -4.83
C THR A 75 -7.36 -7.44 -4.36
N ARG A 76 -6.17 -7.92 -4.72
CA ARG A 76 -5.62 -9.18 -4.22
C ARG A 76 -5.47 -9.18 -2.70
N LEU A 77 -4.97 -8.10 -2.11
CA LEU A 77 -4.93 -7.97 -0.65
C LEU A 77 -6.31 -8.02 -0.02
N ARG A 78 -7.31 -7.31 -0.59
CA ARG A 78 -8.69 -7.33 -0.09
C ARG A 78 -9.36 -8.69 -0.24
N HIS A 79 -8.99 -9.46 -1.27
CA HIS A 79 -9.47 -10.82 -1.48
C HIS A 79 -9.03 -11.75 -0.35
N TYR A 80 -7.75 -11.73 0.02
CA TYR A 80 -7.23 -12.57 1.12
C TYR A 80 -7.57 -12.01 2.51
N LEU A 81 -7.59 -10.69 2.67
CA LEU A 81 -7.86 -10.01 3.93
C LEU A 81 -9.19 -9.27 3.86
N ALA A 82 -10.28 -9.97 4.13
CA ALA A 82 -11.63 -9.38 4.22
C ALA A 82 -11.73 -8.21 5.22
N ARG A 83 -10.80 -8.14 6.18
CA ARG A 83 -10.64 -7.04 7.16
C ARG A 83 -10.28 -5.70 6.50
N LEU A 84 -9.77 -5.71 5.27
CA LEU A 84 -9.53 -4.51 4.46
C LEU A 84 -10.76 -4.10 3.63
N HIS A 85 -11.82 -4.94 3.56
CA HIS A 85 -12.95 -4.75 2.66
C HIS A 85 -14.19 -4.11 3.32
N ARG A 86 -14.56 -4.48 4.56
CA ARG A 86 -15.84 -4.05 5.17
C ARG A 86 -15.68 -3.44 6.56
N LYS A 87 -16.04 -2.15 6.67
CA LYS A 87 -16.02 -1.33 7.89
C LYS A 87 -16.94 -1.85 9.00
N THR A 88 -17.98 -2.63 8.68
CA THR A 88 -19.07 -3.01 9.60
C THR A 88 -19.04 -4.46 10.07
N LEU A 89 -18.34 -5.38 9.39
CA LEU A 89 -18.38 -6.82 9.69
C LEU A 89 -17.06 -7.42 10.15
N CYS A 90 -15.93 -6.88 9.69
CA CYS A 90 -14.60 -7.45 9.95
C CYS A 90 -13.64 -6.40 10.50
N TYR A 91 -13.99 -5.77 11.62
CA TYR A 91 -13.03 -4.87 12.29
C TYR A 91 -11.92 -5.72 12.93
N SER A 92 -10.66 -5.33 12.70
CA SER A 92 -9.59 -5.87 13.50
C SER A 92 -9.67 -5.25 14.88
N LYS A 93 -9.81 -6.07 15.94
CA LYS A 93 -9.74 -5.56 17.32
C LYS A 93 -8.39 -4.90 17.63
N SER A 94 -7.34 -5.30 16.91
CA SER A 94 -5.98 -4.77 17.05
C SER A 94 -5.41 -4.35 15.69
N ALA A 95 -4.97 -3.10 15.57
CA ALA A 95 -4.25 -2.62 14.39
C ALA A 95 -2.92 -3.35 14.20
N GLU A 96 -2.29 -3.77 15.29
CA GLU A 96 -1.05 -4.54 15.29
C GLU A 96 -1.24 -5.92 14.64
N MET A 97 -2.31 -6.63 15.01
CA MET A 97 -2.64 -7.92 14.37
C MET A 97 -2.94 -7.77 12.88
N LEU A 98 -3.54 -6.63 12.48
CA LEU A 98 -3.70 -6.33 11.05
C LEU A 98 -2.35 -6.11 10.37
N ARG A 99 -1.40 -5.40 11.00
CA ARG A 99 -0.04 -5.27 10.47
C ARG A 99 0.62 -6.64 10.27
N TYR A 100 0.62 -7.51 11.28
CA TYR A 100 1.22 -8.84 11.14
C TYR A 100 0.56 -9.68 10.05
N SER A 101 -0.78 -9.63 9.94
CA SER A 101 -1.51 -10.34 8.88
C SER A 101 -1.10 -9.86 7.48
N ILE A 102 -0.91 -8.55 7.30
CA ILE A 102 -0.46 -7.96 6.03
C ILE A 102 1.00 -8.31 5.77
N CYS A 103 1.90 -8.20 6.77
CA CYS A 103 3.30 -8.63 6.64
C CYS A 103 3.40 -10.08 6.16
N LEU A 104 2.69 -10.98 6.84
CA LEU A 104 2.70 -12.41 6.51
C LEU A 104 2.15 -12.66 5.11
N LEU A 105 1.04 -12.03 4.75
CA LEU A 105 0.46 -12.18 3.43
C LEU A 105 1.40 -11.66 2.33
N ILE A 106 1.96 -10.46 2.48
CA ILE A 106 2.91 -9.91 1.50
C ILE A 106 4.13 -10.81 1.35
N HIS A 107 4.68 -11.32 2.47
CA HIS A 107 5.77 -12.28 2.45
C HIS A 107 5.38 -13.55 1.67
N TYR A 108 4.23 -14.16 2.00
CA TYR A 108 3.74 -15.35 1.30
C TYR A 108 3.49 -15.10 -0.19
N LEU A 109 2.91 -13.96 -0.56
CA LEU A 109 2.67 -13.61 -1.96
C LEU A 109 3.97 -13.46 -2.75
N LYS A 110 5.04 -12.97 -2.10
CA LYS A 110 6.36 -12.76 -2.70
C LYS A 110 7.19 -14.05 -2.78
N TYR A 111 7.27 -14.83 -1.71
CA TYR A 111 8.19 -15.97 -1.60
C TYR A 111 7.51 -17.34 -1.71
N LYS A 112 6.17 -17.41 -1.65
CA LYS A 112 5.39 -18.66 -1.62
C LYS A 112 5.73 -19.58 -0.45
N SER A 113 6.35 -19.03 0.59
CA SER A 113 6.71 -19.70 1.82
C SER A 113 6.12 -18.97 3.02
N ILE A 114 5.97 -19.68 4.14
CA ILE A 114 5.64 -19.10 5.44
C ILE A 114 6.95 -19.09 6.25
N PRO A 115 7.33 -17.97 6.88
CA PRO A 115 8.49 -17.96 7.78
C PRO A 115 8.29 -19.01 8.87
N SER A 116 9.26 -19.89 9.08
CA SER A 116 9.25 -20.80 10.22
C SER A 116 9.43 -19.98 11.50
N PHE A 117 8.39 -19.93 12.34
CA PHE A 117 8.49 -19.38 13.67
C PHE A 117 9.07 -20.47 14.58
N SER A 118 10.39 -20.48 14.73
CA SER A 118 11.11 -21.28 15.73
C SER A 118 11.32 -20.47 17.00
#